data_AF-A0A0C1GYD5-F1
#
_entry.id   AF-A0A0C1GYD5-F1
#
_cell.length_a   1.000
_cell.length_b   1.000
_cell.length_c   1.000
_cell.angle_alpha   90.00
_cell.angle_beta   90.00
_cell.angle_gamma   90.00
#
_symmetry.space_group_name_H-M   'P 1'
#
loop_
_entity.id
_entity.type
_entity.pdbx_description
1 polymer ?
#
loop_
_entity_poly.entity_id
_entity_poly.type
_entity_poly.pdbx_seq_one_letter_code
_entity_poly.pdbx_strand_id
1 'polypeptide(L)'
;MTAADTQSFLENARPFAEALKDAQGQITAHMEMRLAGSDELHAAMRYAITGGKMLRGFLVLESARLHGVPTEAAIEAALAIECIHAYSLVHDDLPCMDDDDLRRGQPTVHMKWDEAMA
;
A
#
# COMPACT_ATOMS: atom_id res chain seq x y z
N MET A 1 1.29 -10.98 24.87
CA MET A 1 0.21 -10.01 25.09
C MET A 1 -0.44 -10.33 26.43
N THR A 2 -0.18 -9.50 27.42
CA THR A 2 -0.78 -9.58 28.77
C THR A 2 -2.15 -8.89 28.76
N ALA A 3 -2.96 -9.10 29.80
CA ALA A 3 -4.25 -8.40 29.94
C ALA A 3 -4.09 -6.86 29.99
N ALA A 4 -2.95 -6.37 30.50
CA ALA A 4 -2.61 -4.96 30.51
C ALA A 4 -2.32 -4.40 29.10
N ASP A 5 -1.66 -5.20 28.24
CA ASP A 5 -1.36 -4.81 26.84
C ASP A 5 -2.65 -4.64 26.03
N THR A 6 -3.63 -5.54 26.23
CA THR A 6 -4.92 -5.47 25.55
C THR A 6 -5.74 -4.25 25.98
N GLN A 7 -5.67 -3.88 27.25
CA GLN A 7 -6.42 -2.73 27.78
C GLN A 7 -5.84 -1.40 27.28
N SER A 8 -4.51 -1.29 27.24
CA SER A 8 -3.81 -0.16 26.62
C SER A 8 -4.08 -0.01 25.12
N PHE A 9 -4.23 -1.13 24.39
CA PHE A 9 -4.59 -1.13 22.98
C PHE A 9 -6.00 -0.55 22.71
N LEU A 10 -6.97 -0.90 23.57
CA LEU A 10 -8.35 -0.43 23.47
C LEU A 10 -8.51 1.04 23.84
N GLU A 11 -7.73 1.52 24.83
CA GLU A 11 -7.72 2.93 25.24
C GLU A 11 -7.17 3.86 24.14
N ASN A 12 -6.30 3.35 23.27
CA ASN A 12 -5.73 4.08 22.14
C ASN A 12 -6.36 3.69 20.79
N ALA A 13 -7.50 3.00 20.81
CA ALA A 13 -8.18 2.59 19.58
C ALA A 13 -8.77 3.80 18.86
N ARG A 14 -8.40 3.97 17.60
CA ARG A 14 -8.96 4.99 16.71
C ARG A 14 -10.16 4.43 15.95
N PRO A 15 -11.13 5.27 15.55
CA PRO A 15 -12.14 4.86 14.58
C PRO A 15 -11.49 4.29 13.33
N PHE A 16 -12.08 3.23 12.77
CA PHE A 16 -11.50 2.50 11.62
C PHE A 16 -11.12 3.42 10.46
N ALA A 17 -11.98 4.38 10.11
CA ALA A 17 -11.72 5.29 9.00
C ALA A 17 -10.49 6.19 9.24
N GLU A 18 -10.26 6.60 10.49
CA GLU A 18 -9.10 7.41 10.87
C GLU A 18 -7.82 6.55 10.86
N ALA A 19 -7.88 5.35 11.44
CA ALA A 19 -6.76 4.41 11.43
C ALA A 19 -6.34 4.02 10.01
N LEU A 20 -7.31 3.78 9.12
CA LEU A 20 -7.04 3.48 7.72
C LEU A 20 -6.37 4.65 7.00
N LYS A 21 -6.88 5.88 7.20
CA LYS A 21 -6.32 7.09 6.59
C LYS A 21 -4.90 7.37 7.08
N ASP A 22 -4.63 7.15 8.36
CA ASP A 22 -3.30 7.28 8.95
C ASP A 22 -2.32 6.26 8.35
N ALA A 23 -2.72 4.98 8.28
CA ALA A 23 -1.91 3.94 7.64
C ALA A 23 -1.59 4.28 6.17
N GLN A 24 -2.57 4.75 5.40
CA GLN A 24 -2.34 5.21 4.03
C GLN A 24 -1.30 6.34 3.97
N GLY A 25 -1.38 7.32 4.88
CA GLY A 25 -0.42 8.42 4.95
C GLY A 25 1.00 7.94 5.25
N GLN A 26 1.15 7.04 6.23
CA GLN A 26 2.45 6.48 6.60
C GLN A 26 3.08 5.66 5.46
N ILE A 27 2.29 4.78 4.83
CA ILE A 27 2.77 3.93 3.73
C ILE A 27 3.15 4.79 2.53
N THR A 28 2.34 5.80 2.19
CA THR A 28 2.63 6.73 1.08
C THR A 28 3.92 7.49 1.34
N ALA A 29 4.10 8.05 2.55
CA ALA A 29 5.32 8.76 2.91
C ALA A 29 6.55 7.83 2.84
N HIS A 30 6.41 6.58 3.29
CA HIS A 30 7.48 5.59 3.21
C HIS A 30 7.80 5.17 1.78
N MET A 31 6.78 5.02 0.93
CA MET A 31 6.94 4.74 -0.50
C MET A 31 7.76 5.84 -1.19
N GLU A 32 7.44 7.12 -0.97
CA GLU A 32 8.17 8.26 -1.57
C GLU A 32 9.66 8.25 -1.20
N MET A 33 10.00 7.83 0.03
CA MET A 33 11.40 7.67 0.45
C MET A 33 12.10 6.49 -0.25
N ARG A 34 11.36 5.41 -0.55
CA ARG A 34 11.92 4.17 -1.13
C ARG A 34 11.96 4.17 -2.66
N LEU A 35 11.06 4.88 -3.32
CA LEU A 35 10.93 4.98 -4.77
C LEU A 35 11.35 6.37 -5.29
N ALA A 36 12.51 6.85 -4.83
CA ALA A 36 13.02 8.20 -5.13
C ALA A 36 13.57 8.40 -6.56
N GLY A 37 13.54 7.37 -7.41
CA GLY A 37 13.99 7.48 -8.80
C GLY A 37 13.10 8.40 -9.65
N SER A 38 13.73 9.10 -10.60
CA SER A 38 13.08 10.10 -11.45
C SER A 38 12.86 9.65 -12.89
N ASP A 39 13.22 8.42 -13.24
CA ASP A 39 12.97 7.85 -14.57
C ASP A 39 11.50 7.42 -14.75
N GLU A 40 11.14 7.08 -15.98
CA GLU A 40 9.78 6.65 -16.36
C GLU A 40 9.35 5.38 -15.64
N LEU A 41 10.25 4.44 -15.38
CA LEU A 41 9.93 3.21 -14.65
C LEU A 41 9.51 3.53 -13.21
N HIS A 42 10.27 4.37 -12.51
CA HIS A 42 9.90 4.82 -11.18
C HIS A 42 8.61 5.64 -11.17
N ALA A 43 8.34 6.42 -12.23
CA ALA A 43 7.08 7.12 -12.39
C ALA A 43 5.89 6.16 -12.54
N ALA A 44 6.04 5.10 -13.35
CA ALA A 44 5.04 4.05 -13.51
C ALA A 44 4.82 3.25 -12.21
N MET A 45 5.89 2.90 -11.50
CA MET A 45 5.81 2.22 -10.19
C MET A 45 5.07 3.07 -9.14
N ARG A 46 5.44 4.35 -9.00
CA ARG A 46 4.73 5.28 -8.08
C ARG A 46 3.27 5.42 -8.47
N TYR A 47 2.98 5.51 -9.77
CA TYR A 47 1.60 5.58 -10.27
C TYR A 47 0.78 4.34 -9.91
N ALA A 48 1.33 3.13 -10.09
CA ALA A 48 0.63 1.87 -9.81
C ALA A 48 0.32 1.68 -8.32
N ILE A 49 1.24 2.09 -7.44
CA ILE A 49 1.07 1.96 -5.98
C ILE A 49 0.12 3.05 -5.46
N THR A 50 0.15 4.25 -6.05
CA THR A 50 -0.66 5.39 -5.59
C THR A 50 -2.16 5.11 -5.65
N GLY A 51 -2.86 5.52 -4.58
CA GLY A 51 -4.30 5.34 -4.44
C GLY A 51 -4.70 3.98 -3.85
N GLY A 52 -5.99 3.64 -3.97
CA GLY A 52 -6.55 2.46 -3.33
C GLY A 52 -6.67 2.59 -1.81
N LYS A 53 -7.19 1.55 -1.16
CA LYS A 53 -7.46 1.57 0.29
C LYS A 53 -6.22 1.22 1.14
N MET A 54 -5.17 0.67 0.52
CA MET A 54 -4.00 0.09 1.22
C MET A 54 -4.39 -0.85 2.36
N LEU A 55 -5.41 -1.69 2.13
CA LEU A 55 -5.98 -2.54 3.17
C LEU A 55 -4.95 -3.58 3.66
N ARG A 56 -4.05 -4.06 2.81
CA ARG A 56 -3.07 -5.10 3.19
C ARG A 56 -2.00 -4.49 4.09
N GLY A 57 -1.47 -3.32 3.72
CA GLY A 57 -0.55 -2.56 4.55
C GLY A 57 -1.17 -2.13 5.88
N PHE A 58 -2.43 -1.68 5.87
CA PHE A 58 -3.19 -1.41 7.10
C PHE A 58 -3.26 -2.63 8.02
N LEU A 59 -3.57 -3.81 7.48
CA LEU A 59 -3.61 -5.05 8.27
C LEU A 59 -2.25 -5.39 8.87
N VAL A 60 -1.14 -5.13 8.17
CA VAL A 60 0.22 -5.30 8.70
C VAL A 60 0.46 -4.36 9.89
N LEU A 61 0.18 -3.06 9.72
CA LEU A 61 0.41 -2.06 10.76
C LEU A 61 -0.45 -2.28 12.01
N GLU A 62 -1.74 -2.60 11.84
CA GLU A 62 -2.62 -2.88 12.97
C GLU A 62 -2.30 -4.21 13.65
N SER A 63 -1.86 -5.23 12.89
CA SER A 63 -1.38 -6.48 13.48
C SER A 63 -0.11 -6.26 14.29
N ALA A 64 0.83 -5.44 13.78
CA ALA A 64 2.04 -5.04 14.50
C ALA A 64 1.68 -4.29 15.79
N ARG A 65 0.78 -3.31 15.71
CA ARG A 65 0.29 -2.54 16.86
C ARG A 65 -0.35 -3.44 17.92
N LEU A 66 -1.17 -4.41 17.51
CA LEU A 66 -1.79 -5.38 18.42
C LEU A 66 -0.76 -6.19 19.22
N HIS A 67 0.40 -6.46 18.62
CA HIS A 67 1.47 -7.23 19.25
C HIS A 67 2.55 -6.35 19.91
N GLY A 68 2.34 -5.03 20.01
CA GLY A 68 3.31 -4.10 20.59
C GLY A 68 4.58 -3.92 19.74
N VAL A 69 4.53 -4.24 18.45
CA VAL A 69 5.62 -4.02 17.51
C VAL A 69 5.61 -2.54 17.07
N PRO A 70 6.74 -1.82 17.17
CA PRO A 70 6.81 -0.43 16.72
C PRO A 70 6.51 -0.29 15.23
N THR A 71 5.82 0.78 14.86
CA THR A 71 5.48 1.10 13.47
C THR A 71 6.71 1.14 12.58
N GLU A 72 7.82 1.69 13.06
CA GLU A 72 9.10 1.81 12.34
C GLU A 72 9.67 0.45 11.94
N ALA A 73 9.37 -0.61 12.71
CA ALA A 73 9.77 -1.97 12.39
C ALA A 73 8.80 -2.66 11.42
N ALA A 74 7.54 -2.22 11.35
CA ALA A 74 6.49 -2.83 10.54
C ALA A 74 6.27 -2.14 9.19
N ILE A 75 6.65 -0.86 9.05
CA ILE A 75 6.35 -0.03 7.88
C ILE A 75 6.98 -0.58 6.59
N GLU A 76 8.15 -1.22 6.69
CA GLU A 76 8.79 -1.87 5.55
C GLU A 76 7.95 -3.03 5.02
N ALA A 77 7.43 -3.88 5.93
CA ALA A 77 6.57 -5.00 5.56
C ALA A 77 5.23 -4.52 5.01
N ALA A 78 4.68 -3.43 5.56
CA ALA A 78 3.45 -2.82 5.09
C ALA A 78 3.59 -2.27 3.67
N LEU A 79 4.70 -1.58 3.36
CA LEU A 79 5.00 -1.16 2.00
C LEU A 79 5.24 -2.36 1.08
N ALA A 80 6.04 -3.34 1.51
CA ALA A 80 6.36 -4.50 0.70
C ALA A 80 5.11 -5.25 0.22
N ILE A 81 4.12 -5.47 1.09
CA ILE A 81 2.89 -6.15 0.68
C ILE A 81 2.03 -5.32 -0.28
N GLU A 82 2.04 -3.99 -0.15
CA GLU A 82 1.35 -3.11 -1.10
C GLU A 82 2.09 -3.03 -2.45
N CYS A 83 3.42 -3.14 -2.48
CA CYS A 83 4.18 -3.28 -3.72
C CYS A 83 3.82 -4.58 -4.46
N ILE A 84 3.77 -5.71 -3.76
CA ILE A 84 3.35 -6.99 -4.34
C ILE A 84 1.91 -6.91 -4.84
N HIS A 85 1.03 -6.26 -4.09
CA HIS A 85 -0.35 -6.05 -4.52
C HIS A 85 -0.43 -5.19 -5.78
N ALA A 86 0.28 -4.06 -5.84
CA ALA A 86 0.30 -3.19 -7.00
C ALA A 86 0.83 -3.94 -8.23
N TYR A 87 1.93 -4.69 -8.09
CA TYR A 87 2.47 -5.55 -9.14
C TYR A 87 1.41 -6.51 -9.69
N SER A 88 0.69 -7.25 -8.82
CA SER A 88 -0.33 -8.19 -9.29
C SER A 88 -1.41 -7.49 -10.11
N LEU A 89 -1.84 -6.29 -9.71
CA LEU A 89 -2.87 -5.54 -10.43
C LEU A 89 -2.38 -5.02 -11.78
N VAL A 90 -1.14 -4.54 -11.86
CA VAL A 90 -0.57 -4.07 -13.14
C VAL A 90 -0.54 -5.21 -14.15
N HIS A 91 -0.13 -6.41 -13.72
CA HIS A 91 -0.08 -7.57 -14.59
C HIS A 91 -1.48 -8.12 -14.91
N ASP A 92 -2.42 -8.11 -13.95
CA ASP A 92 -3.83 -8.49 -14.18
C ASP A 92 -4.48 -7.58 -15.23
N ASP A 93 -4.14 -6.29 -15.23
CA ASP A 93 -4.70 -5.32 -16.17
C ASP A 93 -4.18 -5.48 -17.62
N LEU A 94 -3.13 -6.28 -17.89
CA LEU A 94 -2.55 -6.39 -19.24
C LEU A 94 -3.54 -6.98 -20.27
N PRO A 95 -3.38 -6.67 -21.58
CA PRO A 95 -4.25 -7.20 -22.65
C PRO A 95 -4.29 -8.73 -22.74
N CYS A 96 -3.24 -9.40 -22.26
CA CYS A 96 -3.17 -10.85 -22.23
C CYS A 96 -3.84 -11.49 -20.99
N MET A 97 -4.29 -10.68 -20.04
CA MET A 97 -4.94 -11.07 -18.79
C MET A 97 -6.39 -10.54 -18.80
N ASP A 98 -6.73 -9.48 -18.06
CA ASP A 98 -8.09 -8.95 -17.99
C ASP A 98 -8.39 -7.86 -19.04
N ASP A 99 -7.36 -7.30 -19.70
CA ASP A 99 -7.51 -6.22 -20.71
C ASP A 99 -8.29 -5.00 -20.17
N ASP A 100 -7.99 -4.62 -18.92
CA ASP A 100 -8.67 -3.53 -18.22
C ASP A 100 -8.10 -2.17 -18.65
N ASP A 101 -8.94 -1.29 -19.21
CA ASP A 101 -8.55 0.08 -19.55
C ASP A 101 -8.36 0.99 -18.33
N LEU A 102 -9.12 0.73 -17.25
CA LEU A 102 -9.23 1.61 -16.10
C LEU A 102 -9.11 0.86 -14.77
N ARG A 103 -8.30 1.42 -13.87
CA ARG A 103 -8.21 1.00 -12.47
C ARG A 103 -8.33 2.18 -11.53
N ARG A 104 -9.21 2.05 -10.51
CA ARG A 104 -9.47 3.10 -9.50
C ARG A 104 -9.89 4.44 -10.15
N GLY A 105 -10.57 4.38 -11.30
CA GLY A 105 -10.99 5.56 -12.07
C GLY A 105 -9.86 6.28 -12.83
N GLN A 106 -8.70 5.63 -13.00
CA GLN A 106 -7.55 6.14 -13.75
C GLN A 106 -7.13 5.11 -14.82
N PRO A 107 -6.48 5.53 -15.93
CA PRO A 107 -5.93 4.58 -16.91
C PRO A 107 -5.00 3.55 -16.27
N THR A 108 -5.05 2.30 -16.71
CA THR A 108 -4.08 1.27 -16.29
C THR A 108 -2.68 1.60 -16.82
N VAL A 109 -1.64 0.94 -16.30
CA VAL A 109 -0.24 1.30 -16.62
C VAL A 109 0.02 1.14 -18.11
N HIS A 110 -0.43 0.04 -18.72
CA HIS A 110 -0.24 -0.22 -20.15
C HIS A 110 -1.01 0.78 -21.04
N MET A 111 -2.15 1.30 -20.57
CA MET A 111 -2.90 2.34 -21.27
C MET A 111 -2.25 3.72 -21.18
N LYS A 112 -1.53 4.01 -20.09
CA LYS A 112 -0.88 5.30 -19.88
C LYS A 112 0.53 5.37 -20.47
N TRP A 113 1.26 4.25 -20.48
CA TRP A 113 2.59 4.13 -21.05
C TRP A 113 2.59 3.17 -22.25
N ASP A 114 2.84 1.90 -22.00
CA ASP A 114 2.78 0.79 -22.96
C ASP A 114 2.86 -0.56 -22.21
N GLU A 115 2.65 -1.67 -22.92
CA GLU A 115 2.73 -3.03 -22.36
C GLU A 115 4.14 -3.40 -21.85
N ALA A 116 5.21 -2.77 -22.34
CA ALA A 116 6.58 -3.10 -21.90
C ALA A 116 6.95 -2.41 -20.58
N MET A 117 6.30 -1.27 -20.28
CA MET A 117 6.40 -0.54 -19.02
C MET A 117 5.56 -1.17 -17.90
N ALA A 118 4.46 -1.84 -18.26
CA ALA A 118 3.57 -2.54 -17.34
C ALA A 118 4.16 -3.88 -16.88
#